data_AF-A0AAD9F517-F1
#
_entry.id   AF-A0AAD9F517-F1
#
_cell.length_a   1.000
_cell.length_b   1.000
_cell.length_c   1.000
_cell.angle_alpha   90.00
_cell.angle_beta   90.00
_cell.angle_gamma   90.00
#
_symmetry.space_group_name_H-M   'P 1'
#
loop_
_entity.id
_entity.type
_entity.pdbx_description
1 polymer ?
#
loop_
_entity_poly.entity_id
_entity_poly.type
_entity_poly.pdbx_seq_one_letter_code
_entity_poly.pdbx_strand_id
1 'polypeptide(L)'
;MSLNYIRNFYEGCFHTLFFGSVRMFFLGVLGFAVYGNEALHFSCDPDRRELNLFCYNQFRPITPQVFWALQLVTVLVPGAVFHLYAACKNIVQEEILERPVYTVFYIISVLLRIILEVIAFWLQSHLFGFEVHPLFMCDATPLERTFNVTKCMVPEHFEKTIFLSAMYTFTVITILLCVAEIFEILCRRLGYLNNQC
;
A
#
# COMPACT_ATOMS: atom_id res chain seq x y z
N MET A 1 33.98 -16.19 -0.71
CA MET A 1 33.50 -14.89 -0.19
C MET A 1 32.43 -14.24 -1.07
N SER A 2 32.40 -14.48 -2.39
CA SER A 2 31.36 -13.94 -3.32
C SER A 2 29.97 -14.59 -3.23
N LEU A 3 29.85 -15.85 -2.78
CA LEU A 3 28.54 -16.54 -2.69
C LEU A 3 27.58 -15.95 -1.65
N ASN A 4 28.11 -15.50 -0.51
CA ASN A 4 27.29 -14.86 0.53
C ASN A 4 26.82 -13.47 0.11
N TYR A 5 27.54 -12.82 -0.80
CA TYR A 5 27.25 -11.47 -1.28
C TYR A 5 26.08 -11.42 -2.27
N ILE A 6 26.08 -12.34 -3.24
CA ILE A 6 25.00 -12.50 -4.22
C ILE A 6 23.71 -12.97 -3.53
N ARG A 7 23.83 -13.87 -2.53
CA ARG A 7 22.69 -14.36 -1.74
C ARG A 7 21.97 -13.24 -0.99
N ASN A 8 22.71 -12.35 -0.34
CA ASN A 8 22.11 -11.30 0.47
C ASN A 8 21.52 -10.13 -0.36
N PHE A 9 22.10 -9.84 -1.54
CA PHE A 9 21.49 -8.89 -2.49
C PHE A 9 20.23 -9.46 -3.15
N TYR A 10 20.22 -10.78 -3.44
CA TYR A 10 19.02 -11.47 -3.88
C TYR A 10 17.94 -11.52 -2.80
N GLU A 11 18.28 -11.67 -1.52
CA GLU A 11 17.29 -11.80 -0.44
C GLU A 11 16.41 -10.54 -0.26
N GLY A 12 16.98 -9.33 -0.21
CA GLY A 12 16.20 -8.08 -0.05
C GLY A 12 15.33 -7.75 -1.28
N CYS A 13 15.89 -7.95 -2.48
CA CYS A 13 15.18 -7.75 -3.75
C CYS A 13 14.07 -8.81 -3.93
N PHE A 14 14.34 -10.07 -3.59
CA PHE A 14 13.38 -11.16 -3.66
C PHE A 14 12.21 -10.96 -2.70
N HIS A 15 12.47 -10.54 -1.46
CA HIS A 15 11.40 -10.32 -0.49
C HIS A 15 10.49 -9.17 -0.91
N THR A 16 11.06 -8.05 -1.34
CA THR A 16 10.29 -6.88 -1.80
C THR A 16 9.49 -7.19 -3.07
N LEU A 17 10.08 -7.91 -4.04
CA LEU A 17 9.40 -8.34 -5.26
C LEU A 17 8.30 -9.37 -4.99
N PHE A 18 8.55 -10.35 -4.11
CA PHE A 18 7.58 -11.36 -3.73
C PHE A 18 6.35 -10.70 -3.07
N PHE A 19 6.55 -9.90 -2.02
CA PHE A 19 5.44 -9.21 -1.36
C PHE A 19 4.74 -8.20 -2.28
N GLY A 20 5.48 -7.53 -3.16
CA GLY A 20 4.90 -6.67 -4.20
C GLY A 20 4.03 -7.44 -5.19
N SER A 21 4.47 -8.61 -5.66
CA SER A 21 3.69 -9.45 -6.58
C SER A 21 2.42 -10.02 -5.95
N VAL A 22 2.50 -10.47 -4.69
CA VAL A 22 1.32 -10.93 -3.94
C VAL A 22 0.33 -9.79 -3.77
N ARG A 23 0.80 -8.59 -3.43
CA ARG A 23 -0.04 -7.38 -3.34
C ARG A 23 -0.72 -7.06 -4.67
N MET A 24 0.00 -7.16 -5.80
CA MET A 24 -0.60 -6.97 -7.13
C MET A 24 -1.67 -8.02 -7.45
N PHE A 25 -1.46 -9.28 -7.08
CA PHE A 25 -2.46 -10.34 -7.26
C PHE A 25 -3.73 -10.04 -6.46
N PHE A 26 -3.58 -9.68 -5.17
CA PHE A 26 -4.70 -9.31 -4.32
C PHE A 26 -5.46 -8.11 -4.90
N LEU A 27 -4.78 -7.06 -5.34
CA LEU A 27 -5.43 -5.88 -5.90
C LEU A 27 -6.10 -6.13 -7.25
N GLY A 28 -5.47 -6.91 -8.12
CA GLY A 28 -5.96 -7.17 -9.46
C GLY A 28 -7.13 -8.16 -9.46
N VAL A 29 -6.92 -9.36 -8.93
CA VAL A 29 -7.89 -10.46 -9.04
C VAL A 29 -8.96 -10.34 -7.97
N LEU A 30 -8.54 -10.33 -6.71
CA LEU A 30 -9.47 -10.32 -5.58
C LEU A 30 -10.12 -8.96 -5.39
N GLY A 31 -9.39 -7.86 -5.61
CA GLY A 31 -9.91 -6.50 -5.54
C GLY A 31 -11.04 -6.28 -6.55
N PHE A 32 -10.87 -6.73 -7.79
CA PHE A 32 -11.93 -6.67 -8.80
C PHE A 32 -13.14 -7.54 -8.44
N ALA A 33 -12.91 -8.75 -7.91
CA ALA A 33 -14.00 -9.64 -7.50
C ALA A 33 -14.84 -9.03 -6.36
N VAL A 34 -14.20 -8.41 -5.37
CA VAL A 34 -14.87 -7.89 -4.16
C VAL A 34 -15.45 -6.48 -4.36
N TYR A 35 -14.75 -5.59 -5.08
CA TYR A 35 -15.14 -4.18 -5.21
C TYR A 35 -15.66 -3.80 -6.60
N GLY A 36 -15.49 -4.64 -7.63
CA GLY A 36 -15.80 -4.28 -9.02
C GLY A 36 -17.27 -3.95 -9.28
N ASN A 37 -18.19 -4.62 -8.58
CA ASN A 37 -19.64 -4.45 -8.75
C ASN A 37 -20.33 -3.80 -7.54
N GLU A 38 -19.56 -3.23 -6.60
CA GLU A 38 -20.10 -2.73 -5.33
C GLU A 38 -21.21 -1.68 -5.53
N ALA A 39 -21.00 -0.74 -6.46
CA ALA A 39 -21.94 0.35 -6.73
C ALA A 39 -23.30 -0.15 -7.28
N LEU A 40 -23.32 -1.31 -7.94
CA LEU A 40 -24.55 -1.88 -8.52
C LEU A 40 -25.43 -2.54 -7.45
N HIS A 41 -24.82 -3.16 -6.45
CA HIS A 41 -25.52 -3.88 -5.38
C HIS A 41 -25.80 -3.01 -4.14
N PHE A 42 -25.39 -1.74 -4.16
CA PHE A 42 -25.69 -0.79 -3.11
C PHE A 42 -27.13 -0.28 -3.24
N SER A 43 -27.95 -0.49 -2.20
CA SER A 43 -29.37 -0.11 -2.21
C SER A 43 -29.75 0.66 -0.95
N CYS A 44 -30.50 1.75 -1.13
CA CYS A 44 -31.05 2.58 -0.06
C CYS A 44 -32.59 2.51 -0.10
N ASP A 45 -33.24 2.82 1.02
CA ASP A 45 -34.71 2.95 1.08
C ASP A 45 -35.11 4.44 1.00
N PRO A 46 -35.95 4.88 0.03
CA PRO A 46 -36.54 4.10 -1.07
C PRO A 46 -35.54 3.80 -2.19
N ASP A 47 -35.68 2.62 -2.82
CA ASP A 47 -34.73 2.15 -3.83
C ASP A 47 -34.85 2.93 -5.15
N ARG A 48 -34.00 3.95 -5.28
CA ARG A 48 -33.91 4.83 -6.45
C ARG A 48 -32.46 4.92 -6.90
N ARG A 49 -32.24 4.76 -8.20
CA ARG A 49 -30.88 4.75 -8.79
C ARG A 49 -30.08 6.03 -8.49
N GLU A 50 -30.72 7.19 -8.57
CA GLU A 50 -30.06 8.48 -8.32
C GLU A 50 -29.66 8.64 -6.85
N LEU A 51 -30.53 8.23 -5.93
CA LEU A 51 -30.27 8.24 -4.49
C LEU A 51 -29.14 7.27 -4.11
N ASN A 52 -29.20 6.04 -4.62
CA ASN A 52 -28.18 5.02 -4.37
C ASN A 52 -26.80 5.49 -4.85
N LEU A 53 -26.71 6.09 -6.03
CA LEU A 53 -25.45 6.61 -6.57
C LEU A 53 -24.92 7.80 -5.77
N PHE A 54 -25.79 8.72 -5.36
CA PHE A 54 -25.42 9.86 -4.52
C PHE A 54 -24.88 9.40 -3.16
N CYS A 55 -25.62 8.53 -2.48
CA CYS A 55 -25.24 8.00 -1.17
C CYS A 55 -24.00 7.11 -1.23
N TYR A 56 -23.82 6.35 -2.33
CA TYR A 56 -22.62 5.58 -2.57
C TYR A 56 -21.38 6.48 -2.70
N ASN A 57 -21.48 7.58 -3.46
CA ASN A 57 -20.38 8.55 -3.60
C ASN A 57 -20.02 9.22 -2.27
N GLN A 58 -21.00 9.43 -1.37
CA GLN A 58 -20.77 9.92 -0.02
C GLN A 58 -20.12 8.87 0.89
N PHE A 59 -20.52 7.60 0.77
CA PHE A 59 -19.96 6.48 1.52
C PHE A 59 -18.50 6.16 1.12
N ARG A 60 -18.21 6.21 -0.19
CA ARG A 60 -16.92 5.85 -0.78
C ARG A 60 -16.54 6.85 -1.89
N PRO A 61 -16.04 8.05 -1.54
CA PRO A 61 -15.58 9.01 -2.54
C PRO A 61 -14.36 8.49 -3.33
N ILE A 62 -13.55 7.64 -2.70
CA ILE A 62 -12.45 6.90 -3.33
C ILE A 62 -12.66 5.43 -3.02
N THR A 63 -12.62 4.56 -4.03
CA THR A 63 -12.72 3.12 -3.82
C THR A 63 -11.41 2.56 -3.27
N PRO A 64 -11.45 1.54 -2.38
CA PRO A 64 -10.24 0.92 -1.83
C PRO A 64 -9.27 0.44 -2.92
N GLN A 65 -9.78 -0.11 -4.03
CA GLN A 65 -8.97 -0.56 -5.16
C GLN A 65 -8.13 0.56 -5.78
N VAL A 66 -8.71 1.74 -6.00
CA VAL A 66 -7.99 2.91 -6.54
C VAL A 66 -6.96 3.40 -5.54
N PHE A 67 -7.34 3.50 -4.26
CA PHE A 67 -6.44 3.91 -3.20
C PHE A 67 -5.18 3.03 -3.16
N TRP A 68 -5.34 1.71 -3.14
CA TRP A 68 -4.21 0.80 -3.06
C TRP A 68 -3.37 0.75 -4.35
N ALA A 69 -3.97 0.98 -5.51
CA ALA A 69 -3.22 1.14 -6.76
C ALA A 69 -2.32 2.38 -6.71
N LEU A 70 -2.84 3.52 -6.24
CA LEU A 70 -2.06 4.75 -6.05
C LEU A 70 -0.97 4.56 -4.99
N GLN A 71 -1.27 3.89 -3.88
CA GLN A 71 -0.29 3.54 -2.85
C GLN A 71 0.84 2.69 -3.45
N LEU A 72 0.52 1.65 -4.23
CA LEU A 72 1.53 0.78 -4.81
C LEU A 72 2.44 1.54 -5.79
N VAL A 73 1.87 2.37 -6.67
CA VAL A 73 2.65 3.19 -7.60
C VAL A 73 3.58 4.14 -6.85
N THR A 74 3.05 4.88 -5.87
CA THR A 74 3.84 5.87 -5.11
C THR A 74 4.97 5.24 -4.30
N VAL A 75 4.76 4.07 -3.71
CA VAL A 75 5.78 3.34 -2.93
C VAL A 75 6.86 2.72 -3.84
N LEU A 76 6.54 2.38 -5.08
CA LEU A 76 7.52 1.82 -6.02
C LEU A 76 8.47 2.87 -6.61
N VAL A 77 8.02 4.12 -6.76
CA VAL A 77 8.80 5.18 -7.44
C VAL A 77 10.20 5.40 -6.81
N PRO A 78 10.37 5.62 -5.49
CA PRO A 78 11.69 5.93 -4.94
C PRO A 78 12.69 4.78 -5.13
N GLY A 79 12.24 3.53 -4.94
CA GLY A 79 13.08 2.35 -5.14
C GLY A 79 13.44 2.14 -6.61
N ALA A 80 12.46 2.23 -7.50
CA ALA A 80 12.67 2.10 -8.94
C ALA A 80 13.64 3.15 -9.48
N VAL A 81 13.50 4.42 -9.04
CA VAL A 81 14.41 5.50 -9.43
C VAL A 81 15.85 5.22 -8.99
N PHE A 82 16.05 4.78 -7.75
CA PHE A 82 17.39 4.45 -7.27
C PHE A 82 18.01 3.28 -8.06
N HIS A 83 17.26 2.19 -8.23
CA HIS A 83 17.78 1.00 -8.93
C HIS A 83 18.01 1.27 -10.42
N LEU A 84 17.14 2.05 -11.07
CA LEU A 84 17.34 2.48 -12.45
C LEU A 84 18.57 3.38 -12.57
N TYR A 85 18.76 4.32 -11.65
CA TYR A 85 19.96 5.17 -11.62
C TYR A 85 21.22 4.32 -11.48
N ALA A 86 21.23 3.36 -10.55
CA ALA A 86 22.34 2.44 -10.35
C ALA A 86 22.62 1.59 -11.60
N ALA A 87 21.57 1.09 -12.27
CA ALA A 87 21.68 0.34 -13.51
C ALA A 87 22.22 1.20 -14.67
N CYS A 88 21.70 2.42 -14.87
CA CYS A 88 22.17 3.33 -15.92
C CYS A 88 23.63 3.76 -15.71
N LYS A 89 24.09 3.81 -14.47
CA LYS A 89 25.47 4.12 -14.12
C LYS A 89 26.37 2.88 -13.99
N ASN A 90 25.83 1.68 -14.22
CA ASN A 90 26.51 0.40 -14.00
C ASN A 90 27.20 0.32 -12.62
N ILE A 91 26.58 0.88 -11.59
CA ILE A 91 27.12 0.88 -10.23
C ILE A 91 27.02 -0.55 -9.69
N VAL A 92 28.18 -1.17 -9.45
CA VAL A 92 28.25 -2.47 -8.78
C VAL A 92 27.97 -2.26 -7.29
N GLN A 93 27.24 -3.18 -6.68
CA GLN A 93 26.82 -3.10 -5.27
C GLN A 93 28.00 -2.83 -4.30
N GLU A 94 29.24 -3.22 -4.65
CA GLU A 94 30.43 -3.02 -3.80
C GLU A 94 30.76 -1.53 -3.68
N GLU A 95 30.54 -0.78 -4.75
CA GLU A 95 30.74 0.66 -4.82
C GLU A 95 29.70 1.43 -3.97
N ILE A 96 28.50 0.86 -3.78
CA ILE A 96 27.43 1.42 -2.94
C ILE A 96 27.81 1.38 -1.45
N LEU A 97 28.53 0.34 -1.02
CA LEU A 97 28.99 0.21 0.36
C LEU A 97 30.33 0.94 0.61
N GLU A 98 31.19 1.03 -0.41
CA GLU A 98 32.47 1.73 -0.32
C GLU A 98 32.30 3.26 -0.28
N ARG A 99 31.34 3.80 -1.06
CA ARG A 99 31.11 5.25 -1.14
C ARG A 99 29.93 5.67 -0.28
N PRO A 100 30.16 6.51 0.75
CA PRO A 100 29.11 6.91 1.70
C PRO A 100 27.97 7.68 1.03
N VAL A 101 28.23 8.37 -0.08
CA VAL A 101 27.23 9.14 -0.84
C VAL A 101 26.13 8.23 -1.40
N TYR A 102 26.48 7.11 -2.03
CA TYR A 102 25.50 6.19 -2.63
C TYR A 102 24.70 5.44 -1.55
N THR A 103 25.35 5.05 -0.44
CA THR A 103 24.64 4.47 0.70
C THR A 103 23.62 5.43 1.29
N VAL A 104 23.95 6.72 1.41
CA VAL A 104 23.03 7.74 1.93
C VAL A 104 21.83 7.93 1.00
N PHE A 105 22.04 8.02 -0.32
CA PHE A 105 20.93 8.08 -1.28
C PHE A 105 20.01 6.86 -1.22
N TYR A 106 20.59 5.66 -1.04
CA TYR A 106 19.82 4.44 -0.83
C TYR A 106 18.99 4.49 0.46
N ILE A 107 19.60 4.85 1.58
CA ILE A 107 18.90 4.96 2.86
C ILE A 107 17.76 6.00 2.75
N ILE A 108 18.00 7.14 2.09
CA ILE A 108 16.95 8.14 1.85
C ILE A 108 15.81 7.56 1.02
N SER A 109 16.09 6.80 -0.05
CA SER A 109 15.03 6.21 -0.87
C SER A 109 14.18 5.19 -0.10
N VAL A 110 14.80 4.37 0.76
CA VAL A 110 14.09 3.43 1.63
C VAL A 110 13.30 4.16 2.72
N LEU A 111 13.87 5.20 3.34
CA LEU A 111 13.15 6.03 4.32
C LEU A 111 11.92 6.72 3.70
N LEU A 112 12.04 7.24 2.48
CA LEU A 112 10.89 7.80 1.75
C LEU A 112 9.80 6.75 1.53
N ARG A 113 10.16 5.51 1.19
CA ARG A 113 9.20 4.39 1.06
C ARG A 113 8.48 4.11 2.38
N ILE A 114 9.21 4.05 3.50
CA ILE A 114 8.62 3.84 4.83
C ILE A 114 7.64 4.97 5.17
N ILE A 115 8.04 6.23 4.95
CA ILE A 115 7.18 7.39 5.23
C ILE A 115 5.89 7.31 4.39
N LEU A 116 6.00 6.99 3.10
CA LEU A 116 4.84 6.85 2.21
C LEU A 116 3.92 5.70 2.65
N GLU A 117 4.46 4.54 3.03
CA GLU A 117 3.66 3.41 3.54
C GLU A 117 2.97 3.74 4.86
N VAL A 118 3.63 4.46 5.78
CA VAL A 118 3.04 4.89 7.06
C VAL A 118 1.91 5.90 6.83
N ILE A 119 2.11 6.88 5.95
CA ILE A 119 1.07 7.84 5.57
C ILE A 119 -0.11 7.11 4.93
N ALA A 120 0.15 6.16 4.03
CA ALA A 120 -0.90 5.39 3.40
C ALA A 120 -1.64 4.50 4.40
N PHE A 121 -0.95 3.85 5.35
CA PHE A 121 -1.58 3.08 6.42
C PHE A 121 -2.51 3.94 7.29
N TRP A 122 -2.06 5.13 7.66
CA TRP A 122 -2.87 6.09 8.41
C TRP A 122 -4.09 6.54 7.60
N LEU A 123 -3.90 6.88 6.33
CA LEU A 123 -4.95 7.33 5.44
C LEU A 123 -5.98 6.21 5.18
N GLN A 124 -5.53 4.96 5.00
CA GLN A 124 -6.39 3.79 4.87
C GLN A 124 -7.25 3.61 6.12
N SER A 125 -6.64 3.71 7.31
CA SER A 125 -7.32 3.61 8.61
C SER A 125 -8.39 4.68 8.79
N HIS A 126 -8.11 5.89 8.31
CA HIS A 126 -9.03 7.01 8.42
C HIS A 126 -10.19 6.94 7.41
N LEU A 127 -9.93 6.57 6.14
CA LEU A 127 -10.98 6.52 5.11
C LEU A 127 -11.88 5.28 5.21
N PHE A 128 -11.29 4.10 5.45
CA PHE A 128 -12.01 2.83 5.32
C PHE A 128 -12.35 2.19 6.67
N GLY A 129 -11.72 2.64 7.76
CA GLY A 129 -11.82 2.00 9.06
C GLY A 129 -11.14 0.63 9.08
N PHE A 130 -11.42 -0.15 10.13
CA PHE A 130 -10.95 -1.53 10.27
C PHE A 130 -12.01 -2.57 9.88
N GLU A 131 -13.29 -2.18 9.93
CA GLU A 131 -14.44 -3.03 9.67
C GLU A 131 -15.45 -2.30 8.77
N VAL A 132 -16.00 -3.01 7.79
CA VAL A 132 -17.07 -2.49 6.94
C VAL A 132 -18.41 -2.86 7.57
N HIS A 133 -19.13 -1.86 8.08
CA HIS A 133 -20.45 -2.07 8.63
C HIS A 133 -21.48 -2.36 7.51
N PRO A 134 -22.48 -3.23 7.77
CA PRO A 134 -23.50 -3.61 6.78
C PRO A 134 -24.48 -2.47 6.46
N LEU A 135 -24.55 -1.43 7.30
CA LEU A 135 -25.50 -0.34 7.18
C LEU A 135 -24.78 1.01 7.16
N PHE A 136 -25.09 1.83 6.17
CA PHE A 136 -24.61 3.21 6.04
C PHE A 136 -25.78 4.19 6.16
N MET A 137 -25.61 5.25 6.95
CA MET A 137 -26.59 6.33 7.09
C MET A 137 -26.18 7.47 6.16
N CYS A 138 -27.00 7.75 5.15
CA CYS A 138 -26.75 8.78 4.17
C CYS A 138 -27.59 10.03 4.47
N ASP A 139 -26.98 11.21 4.37
CA ASP A 139 -27.69 12.49 4.41
C ASP A 139 -27.98 12.94 2.97
N ALA A 140 -29.22 12.69 2.53
CA ALA A 140 -29.69 12.98 1.18
C ALA A 140 -30.42 14.33 1.06
N THR A 141 -30.36 15.18 2.10
CA THR A 141 -30.98 16.52 2.13
C THR A 141 -30.70 17.37 0.87
N PRO A 142 -29.47 17.41 0.31
CA PRO A 142 -29.20 18.23 -0.89
C PRO A 142 -29.80 17.65 -2.18
N LEU A 143 -30.17 16.37 -2.22
CA LEU A 143 -30.73 15.72 -3.39
C LEU A 143 -32.27 15.84 -3.42
N GLU A 144 -32.93 15.64 -2.28
CA GLU A 144 -34.40 15.67 -2.22
C GLU A 144 -34.88 16.17 -0.84
N ARG A 145 -35.67 17.26 -0.82
CA ARG A 145 -36.10 17.91 0.43
C ARG A 145 -36.98 17.06 1.35
N THR A 146 -37.45 15.91 0.87
CA THR A 146 -38.26 14.95 1.63
C THR A 146 -37.44 13.91 2.39
N PHE A 147 -36.15 13.74 2.08
CA PHE A 147 -35.30 12.72 2.69
C PHE A 147 -34.12 13.36 3.43
N ASN A 148 -34.22 13.45 4.76
CA ASN A 148 -33.15 14.01 5.59
C ASN A 148 -32.06 12.97 5.89
N VAL A 149 -32.43 11.73 6.23
CA VAL A 149 -31.48 10.63 6.50
C VAL A 149 -32.08 9.32 6.00
N THR A 150 -31.34 8.59 5.15
CA THR A 150 -31.76 7.28 4.61
C THR A 150 -30.79 6.18 5.01
N LYS A 151 -31.33 4.96 5.14
CA LYS A 151 -30.56 3.76 5.45
C LYS A 151 -30.18 3.07 4.15
N CYS A 152 -28.89 2.82 3.96
CA CYS A 152 -28.35 2.12 2.82
C CYS A 152 -27.66 0.82 3.26
N MET A 153 -27.89 -0.24 2.52
CA MET A 153 -27.29 -1.55 2.76
C MET A 153 -25.99 -1.70 1.96
N VAL A 154 -24.92 -2.11 2.63
CA VAL A 154 -23.62 -2.37 2.02
C VAL A 154 -23.51 -3.85 1.68
N PRO A 155 -23.33 -4.23 0.40
CA PRO A 155 -23.25 -5.64 0.01
C PRO A 155 -21.95 -6.29 0.51
N GLU A 156 -21.99 -7.59 0.79
CA GLU A 156 -20.80 -8.45 1.04
C GLU A 156 -19.81 -7.88 2.07
N HIS A 157 -20.35 -7.26 3.13
CA HIS A 157 -19.56 -6.51 4.12
C HIS A 157 -18.49 -7.35 4.84
N PHE A 158 -18.72 -8.65 5.03
CA PHE A 158 -17.73 -9.57 5.60
C PHE A 158 -16.54 -9.83 4.66
N GLU A 159 -16.79 -10.08 3.37
CA GLU A 159 -15.73 -10.30 2.38
C GLU A 159 -14.84 -9.07 2.24
N LYS A 160 -15.46 -7.88 2.20
CA LYS A 160 -14.76 -6.60 2.17
C LYS A 160 -13.89 -6.37 3.41
N THR A 161 -14.40 -6.73 4.59
CA THR A 161 -13.66 -6.62 5.84
C THR A 161 -12.44 -7.55 5.86
N ILE A 162 -12.60 -8.81 5.42
CA ILE A 162 -11.49 -9.77 5.33
C ILE A 162 -10.42 -9.24 4.34
N PHE A 163 -10.85 -8.76 3.17
CA PHE A 163 -9.93 -8.19 2.18
C PHE A 163 -9.19 -6.96 2.71
N LEU A 164 -9.90 -6.05 3.38
CA LEU A 164 -9.33 -4.85 4.00
C LEU A 164 -8.28 -5.22 5.07
N SER A 165 -8.59 -6.19 5.94
CA SER A 165 -7.68 -6.71 6.96
C SER A 165 -6.42 -7.35 6.37
N ALA A 166 -6.56 -8.11 5.28
CA ALA A 166 -5.41 -8.68 4.58
C ALA A 166 -4.48 -7.57 4.04
N MET A 167 -5.05 -6.52 3.43
CA MET A 167 -4.28 -5.39 2.91
C MET A 167 -3.56 -4.58 4.00
N TYR A 168 -4.17 -4.41 5.18
CA TYR A 168 -3.47 -3.84 6.34
C TYR A 168 -2.28 -4.70 6.77
N THR A 169 -2.49 -6.01 6.86
CA THR A 169 -1.44 -6.97 7.24
C THR A 169 -0.27 -6.91 6.28
N PHE A 170 -0.53 -6.88 4.96
CA PHE A 170 0.52 -6.70 3.96
C PHE A 170 1.28 -5.39 4.12
N THR A 171 0.59 -4.28 4.38
CA THR A 171 1.23 -2.97 4.58
C THR A 171 2.12 -2.95 5.83
N VAL A 172 1.69 -3.58 6.93
CA VAL A 172 2.53 -3.70 8.14
C VAL A 172 3.76 -4.56 7.86
N ILE A 173 3.60 -5.69 7.16
CA ILE A 173 4.73 -6.55 6.79
C ILE A 173 5.71 -5.79 5.89
N THR A 174 5.25 -5.05 4.87
CA THR A 174 6.16 -4.27 3.99
C THR A 174 6.93 -3.20 4.76
N ILE A 175 6.30 -2.53 5.74
CA ILE A 175 7.00 -1.58 6.63
C ILE A 175 8.09 -2.29 7.43
N LEU A 176 7.76 -3.42 8.08
CA LEU A 176 8.74 -4.19 8.87
C LEU A 176 9.93 -4.66 8.03
N LEU A 177 9.68 -5.08 6.79
CA LEU A 177 10.72 -5.49 5.86
C LEU A 177 11.62 -4.32 5.44
N CYS A 178 11.06 -3.14 5.17
CA CYS A 178 11.86 -1.95 4.88
C CYS A 178 12.73 -1.55 6.09
N VAL A 179 12.22 -1.70 7.31
CA VAL A 179 13.00 -1.44 8.54
C VAL A 179 14.13 -2.46 8.71
N ALA A 180 13.84 -3.75 8.48
CA ALA A 180 14.86 -4.81 8.53
C ALA A 180 15.98 -4.58 7.51
N GLU A 181 15.63 -4.12 6.31
CA GLU A 181 16.57 -3.76 5.25
C GLU A 181 17.52 -2.63 5.67
N ILE A 182 16.99 -1.56 6.27
CA ILE A 182 17.80 -0.47 6.82
C ILE A 182 18.73 -1.01 7.91
N PHE A 183 18.21 -1.83 8.82
CA PHE A 183 18.99 -2.39 9.93
C PHE A 183 20.16 -3.25 9.44
N GLU A 184 19.92 -4.11 8.45
CA GLU A 184 20.95 -4.95 7.83
C GLU A 184 22.07 -4.11 7.22
N ILE A 185 21.72 -3.05 6.49
CA ILE A 185 22.68 -2.16 5.85
C ILE A 185 23.51 -1.39 6.88
N LEU A 186 22.87 -0.87 7.93
CA LEU A 186 23.56 -0.19 9.02
C LEU A 186 24.55 -1.13 9.73
N CYS A 187 24.15 -2.37 10.03
CA CYS A 187 25.02 -3.36 10.65
C CYS A 187 26.25 -3.68 9.79
N ARG A 188 26.07 -3.86 8.48
CA ARG A 188 27.20 -4.11 7.55
C ARG A 188 28.16 -2.94 7.48
N ARG A 189 27.64 -1.72 7.45
CA ARG A 189 28.47 -0.50 7.39
C ARG A 189 29.30 -0.32 8.66
N LEU A 190 28.72 -0.58 9.84
CA LEU A 190 29.43 -0.53 11.11
C LEU A 190 30.54 -1.59 11.18
N GLY A 191 30.27 -2.82 10.72
CA GLY A 191 31.28 -3.88 10.66
C GLY A 191 32.45 -3.55 9.72
N TYR A 192 32.18 -2.90 8.59
CA TYR A 192 33.24 -2.45 7.67
C TYR A 192 34.13 -1.36 8.30
N LEU A 193 33.54 -0.37 8.98
CA LEU A 193 34.30 0.67 9.68
C LEU A 193 35.13 0.11 10.83
N ASN A 194 34.61 -0.86 11.58
CA ASN A 194 35.33 -1.46 12.72
C ASN A 194 36.51 -2.34 12.28
N ASN A 195 36.46 -2.94 11.08
CA ASN A 195 37.55 -3.74 10.52
C ASN A 195 38.62 -2.90 9.79
N GLN A 196 38.41 -1.59 9.65
CA GLN A 196 39.37 -0.65 9.05
C GLN A 196 40.16 0.17 10.07
N CYS A 197 39.95 -0.04 11.37
CA CYS A 197 40.78 0.51 12.46
C CYS A 197 41.80 -0.53 12.95
#